data_AF-A0A2M7PLM4-F1
#
_entry.id   AF-A0A2M7PLM4-F1
#
_cell.length_a   1.000
_cell.length_b   1.000
_cell.length_c   1.000
_cell.angle_alpha   90.00
_cell.angle_beta   90.00
_cell.angle_gamma   90.00
#
_symmetry.space_group_name_H-M   'P 1'
#
loop_
_entity.id
_entity.type
_entity.pdbx_description
1 polymer ?
#
loop_
_entity_poly.entity_id
_entity_poly.type
_entity_poly.pdbx_seq_one_letter_code
_entity_poly.pdbx_strand_id
1 'polypeptide(L)'
;MKQTLICKWFDRALELKEGERLYIPCLNKSDQASKRVLIYKQRVAYSSIDPDIELRIGILKEKIDEKLYVVLEKRNLLNEGFVIEVNGSRKNVILNTLQSENSLLRKVLLMYMDKIELTEIIETLTDYTPAEIK
;
A
#
# COMPACT_ATOMS: atom_id res chain seq x y z
N MET A 1 -19.89 2.79 16.64
CA MET A 1 -20.05 2.31 15.26
C MET A 1 -19.84 0.81 15.23
N LYS A 2 -20.68 0.02 14.53
CA LYS A 2 -20.43 -1.41 14.34
C LYS A 2 -19.17 -1.56 13.48
N GLN A 3 -18.14 -2.19 14.01
CA GLN A 3 -16.88 -2.44 13.29
C GLN A 3 -17.13 -3.53 12.24
N THR A 4 -16.95 -3.18 10.96
CA THR A 4 -17.13 -4.15 9.87
C THR A 4 -15.99 -5.17 9.87
N LEU A 5 -16.19 -6.32 9.22
CA LEU A 5 -15.13 -7.32 9.08
C LEU A 5 -13.90 -6.76 8.34
N ILE A 6 -14.10 -5.85 7.38
CA ILE A 6 -13.02 -5.15 6.66
C ILE A 6 -12.20 -4.29 7.62
N CYS A 7 -12.85 -3.53 8.50
CA CYS A 7 -12.16 -2.73 9.51
C CYS A 7 -11.29 -3.63 10.40
N LYS A 8 -11.84 -4.75 10.89
CA LYS A 8 -11.09 -5.69 11.73
C LYS A 8 -9.87 -6.27 11.04
N TRP A 9 -9.97 -6.59 9.75
CA TRP A 9 -8.81 -7.06 8.99
C TRP A 9 -7.76 -6.00 8.81
N PHE A 10 -8.17 -4.76 8.51
CA PHE A 10 -7.22 -3.67 8.38
C PHE A 10 -6.54 -3.34 9.71
N ASP A 11 -7.30 -3.27 10.81
CA ASP A 11 -6.78 -3.05 12.16
C ASP A 11 -5.76 -4.14 12.53
N ARG A 12 -6.06 -5.41 12.21
CA ARG A 12 -5.10 -6.50 12.41
C ARG A 12 -3.84 -6.36 11.56
N ALA A 13 -3.95 -5.83 10.34
CA ALA A 13 -2.79 -5.56 9.50
C ALA A 13 -1.88 -4.45 10.07
N LEU A 14 -2.43 -3.52 10.85
CA LEU A 14 -1.64 -2.48 11.53
C LEU A 14 -0.71 -3.07 12.60
N GLU A 15 -1.15 -4.13 13.26
CA GLU A 15 -0.45 -4.84 14.35
C GLU A 15 0.61 -5.85 13.87
N LEU A 16 0.68 -6.11 12.56
CA LEU A 16 1.69 -6.97 11.96
C LEU A 16 3.10 -6.42 12.19
N LYS A 17 4.07 -7.32 12.33
CA LYS A 17 5.50 -6.95 12.24
C LYS A 17 5.85 -6.67 10.78
N GLU A 18 6.91 -5.90 10.58
CA GLU A 18 7.43 -5.63 9.23
C GLU A 18 7.80 -6.94 8.51
N GLY A 19 7.41 -7.02 7.24
CA GLY A 19 7.53 -8.22 6.41
C GLY A 19 6.42 -9.25 6.60
N GLU A 20 5.58 -9.14 7.64
CA GLU A 20 4.45 -10.05 7.82
C GLU A 20 3.29 -9.75 6.87
N ARG A 21 2.53 -10.80 6.56
CA ARG A 21 1.40 -10.77 5.63
C ARG A 21 0.16 -11.37 6.27
N LEU A 22 -0.96 -10.68 6.10
CA LEU A 22 -2.29 -11.15 6.45
C LEU A 22 -3.04 -11.55 5.17
N TYR A 23 -3.46 -12.82 5.12
CA TYR A 23 -4.17 -13.40 3.99
C TYR A 23 -5.68 -13.41 4.24
N ILE A 24 -6.43 -12.65 3.45
CA ILE A 24 -7.89 -12.56 3.55
C ILE A 24 -8.49 -13.42 2.43
N PRO A 25 -9.17 -14.53 2.75
CA PRO A 25 -9.67 -15.46 1.74
C PRO A 25 -10.80 -14.85 0.92
N CYS A 26 -10.83 -15.20 -0.36
CA CYS A 26 -11.82 -14.76 -1.33
C CYS A 26 -12.51 -15.94 -2.01
N LEU A 27 -13.81 -15.82 -2.26
CA LEU A 27 -14.61 -16.88 -2.87
C LEU A 27 -14.35 -17.01 -4.38
N ASN A 28 -14.11 -15.88 -5.05
CA ASN A 28 -13.87 -15.78 -6.48
C ASN A 28 -13.18 -14.44 -6.81
N LYS A 29 -12.87 -14.20 -8.09
CA LYS A 29 -12.20 -12.96 -8.54
C LYS A 29 -13.01 -11.69 -8.26
N SER A 30 -14.34 -11.76 -8.34
CA SER A 30 -15.23 -10.62 -8.07
C SER A 30 -15.23 -10.24 -6.58
N ASP A 31 -15.30 -11.24 -5.70
CA ASP A 31 -15.16 -11.05 -4.25
C ASP A 31 -13.76 -10.52 -3.88
N GLN A 32 -12.71 -11.02 -4.54
CA GLN A 32 -11.34 -10.51 -4.37
C GLN A 32 -11.23 -9.03 -4.75
N ALA A 33 -11.77 -8.62 -5.89
CA ALA A 33 -11.80 -7.22 -6.32
C ALA A 33 -12.61 -6.35 -5.35
N SER A 34 -13.81 -6.80 -4.97
CA SER A 34 -14.70 -6.07 -4.08
C SER A 34 -14.09 -5.86 -2.68
N LYS A 35 -13.54 -6.91 -2.08
CA LYS A 35 -12.82 -6.82 -0.79
C LYS A 35 -11.62 -5.89 -0.89
N ARG A 36 -10.85 -5.98 -1.98
CA ARG A 36 -9.71 -5.09 -2.20
C ARG A 36 -10.15 -3.63 -2.18
N VAL A 37 -11.19 -3.27 -2.94
CA VAL A 37 -11.73 -1.90 -2.97
C VAL A 37 -12.16 -1.42 -1.58
N LEU A 38 -12.85 -2.27 -0.80
CA LEU A 38 -13.26 -1.91 0.55
C LEU A 38 -12.07 -1.68 1.49
N ILE A 39 -11.03 -2.49 1.38
CA ILE A 39 -9.77 -2.32 2.15
C ILE A 39 -9.05 -1.04 1.72
N TYR A 40 -9.00 -0.73 0.42
CA TYR A 40 -8.46 0.54 -0.06
C TYR A 40 -9.18 1.74 0.54
N LYS A 41 -10.52 1.72 0.55
CA LYS A 41 -11.33 2.78 1.20
C LYS A 41 -11.00 2.90 2.69
N GLN A 42 -10.80 1.78 3.37
CA GLN A 42 -10.40 1.77 4.77
C GLN A 42 -8.99 2.39 4.96
N ARG A 43 -8.03 2.04 4.10
CA ARG A 43 -6.67 2.63 4.12
C ARG A 43 -6.71 4.14 3.94
N VAL A 44 -7.47 4.64 2.95
CA VAL A 44 -7.65 6.08 2.70
C VAL A 44 -8.26 6.79 3.91
N ALA A 45 -9.24 6.16 4.57
CA ALA A 45 -9.80 6.72 5.80
C ALA A 45 -8.74 6.84 6.90
N TYR A 46 -7.85 5.84 7.05
CA TYR A 46 -6.72 5.90 7.97
C TYR A 46 -5.66 6.94 7.57
N SER A 47 -5.44 7.17 6.27
CA SER A 47 -4.47 8.18 5.78
C SER A 47 -4.76 9.60 6.28
N SER A 48 -6.03 9.89 6.62
CA SER A 48 -6.42 11.18 7.21
C SER A 48 -5.88 11.40 8.63
N ILE A 49 -5.60 10.30 9.35
CA ILE A 49 -5.06 10.30 10.72
C ILE A 49 -3.54 10.10 10.67
N ASP A 50 -3.09 9.18 9.81
CA ASP A 50 -1.70 8.80 9.65
C ASP A 50 -1.35 8.70 8.15
N PRO A 51 -0.81 9.77 7.54
CA PRO A 51 -0.54 9.85 6.10
C PRO A 51 0.45 8.81 5.57
N ASP A 52 1.27 8.22 6.46
CA ASP A 52 2.28 7.24 6.08
C ASP A 52 1.74 5.80 6.13
N ILE A 53 0.46 5.62 6.43
CA ILE A 53 -0.17 4.30 6.39
C ILE A 53 -0.15 3.66 5.00
N GLU A 54 -0.24 4.48 3.94
CA GLU A 54 -0.20 4.02 2.55
C GLU A 54 1.16 3.45 2.18
N LEU A 55 2.21 3.94 2.82
CA LEU A 55 3.57 3.46 2.65
C LEU A 55 3.78 2.15 3.42
N ARG A 56 3.18 2.03 4.61
CA ARG A 56 3.40 0.88 5.51
C ARG A 56 2.53 -0.34 5.22
N ILE A 57 1.36 -0.17 4.62
CA ILE A 57 0.43 -1.28 4.35
C ILE A 57 0.21 -1.44 2.85
N GLY A 58 0.83 -2.46 2.27
CA GLY A 58 0.58 -2.91 0.92
C GLY A 58 -0.72 -3.71 0.81
N ILE A 59 -1.43 -3.58 -0.32
CA ILE A 59 -2.67 -4.32 -0.60
C ILE A 59 -2.53 -5.05 -1.93
N LEU A 60 -2.31 -6.37 -1.86
CA LEU A 60 -2.02 -7.22 -3.02
C LEU A 60 -3.17 -8.18 -3.34
N LYS A 61 -3.18 -8.70 -4.57
CA LYS A 61 -3.98 -9.87 -4.99
C LYS A 61 -3.04 -11.06 -5.14
N GLU A 62 -3.28 -12.15 -4.44
CA GLU A 62 -2.52 -13.40 -4.62
C GLU A 62 -3.47 -14.58 -4.88
N LYS A 63 -2.94 -15.60 -5.58
CA LYS A 63 -3.59 -16.90 -5.78
C LYS A 63 -2.62 -17.97 -5.28
N ILE A 64 -3.03 -18.76 -4.30
CA ILE A 64 -2.23 -19.84 -3.69
C ILE A 64 -3.07 -21.11 -3.72
N ASP A 65 -2.56 -22.19 -4.31
CA ASP A 65 -3.24 -23.49 -4.39
C ASP A 65 -4.71 -23.37 -4.81
N GLU A 66 -4.93 -22.65 -5.91
CA GLU A 66 -6.25 -22.32 -6.48
C GLU A 66 -7.15 -21.37 -5.69
N LYS A 67 -6.82 -21.08 -4.43
CA LYS A 67 -7.55 -20.14 -3.59
C LYS A 67 -7.10 -18.70 -3.85
N LEU A 68 -8.05 -17.79 -3.83
CA LEU A 68 -7.82 -16.36 -4.05
C LEU A 68 -7.75 -15.63 -2.71
N TYR A 69 -6.82 -14.68 -2.61
CA TYR A 69 -6.61 -13.89 -1.40
C TYR A 69 -6.44 -12.41 -1.73
N VAL A 70 -6.97 -11.55 -0.87
CA VAL A 70 -6.42 -10.20 -0.70
C VAL A 70 -5.36 -10.28 0.39
N VAL A 71 -4.18 -9.77 0.11
CA VAL A 71 -3.05 -9.84 1.05
C VAL A 71 -2.74 -8.44 1.54
N LEU A 72 -2.71 -8.27 2.86
CA LEU A 72 -2.23 -7.06 3.50
C LEU A 72 -0.81 -7.31 3.99
N GLU A 73 0.15 -6.57 3.48
CA GLU A 73 1.57 -6.71 3.82
C GLU A 73 2.03 -5.50 4.61
N LYS A 74 2.60 -5.73 5.80
CA LYS A 74 3.30 -4.67 6.53
C LYS A 74 4.67 -4.50 5.90
N ARG A 75 4.83 -3.46 5.10
CA ARG A 75 6.09 -3.18 4.42
C ARG A 75 7.15 -2.78 5.43
N ASN A 76 8.35 -3.30 5.24
CA ASN A 76 9.52 -2.73 5.88
C ASN A 76 9.88 -1.45 5.11
N LEU A 77 9.62 -0.30 5.71
CA LEU A 77 10.08 0.98 5.18
C LEU A 77 11.52 1.19 5.59
N LEU A 78 12.44 0.42 5.00
CA LEU A 78 13.86 0.75 5.01
C LEU A 78 14.05 1.98 4.10
N ASN A 79 13.65 3.15 4.60
CA ASN A 79 14.06 4.42 4.03
C ASN A 79 15.51 4.74 4.44
N GLU A 80 16.29 3.77 4.93
CA GLU A 80 17.61 3.99 5.48
C GLU A 80 18.70 3.67 4.45
N GLY A 81 19.32 4.71 3.91
CA GLY A 81 20.61 4.64 3.24
C GLY A 81 21.75 5.06 4.17
N PHE A 82 22.97 5.11 3.66
CA PHE A 82 24.07 5.76 4.36
C PHE A 82 24.95 6.54 3.38
N VAL A 83 25.47 7.68 3.82
CA VAL A 83 26.56 8.39 3.13
C VAL A 83 27.85 8.11 3.87
N ILE A 84 28.94 7.96 3.13
CA ILE A 84 30.29 8.02 3.69
C ILE A 84 30.74 9.46 3.55
N GLU A 85 30.91 10.14 4.68
CA GLU A 85 31.40 11.52 4.73
C GLU A 85 32.89 11.57 4.37
N VAL A 86 33.39 12.76 4.01
CA VAL A 86 34.77 12.96 3.51
C VAL A 86 35.85 12.54 4.55
N ASN A 87 35.50 12.57 5.84
CA ASN A 87 36.31 12.09 6.97
C ASN A 87 36.23 10.56 7.17
N GLY A 88 35.50 9.84 6.32
CA GLY A 88 35.28 8.40 6.42
C GLY A 88 34.19 7.96 7.40
N SER A 89 33.48 8.88 8.09
CA SER A 89 32.37 8.48 8.96
C SER A 89 31.14 8.08 8.15
N ARG A 90 30.50 6.99 8.60
CA ARG A 90 29.21 6.56 8.08
C ARG A 90 28.10 7.36 8.76
N LYS A 91 27.29 8.04 7.96
CA LYS A 91 26.06 8.70 8.41
C LYS A 91 24.85 8.02 7.77
N ASN A 92 23.99 7.43 8.58
CA ASN A 92 22.72 6.89 8.09
C ASN A 92 21.83 8.06 7.62
N VAL A 93 21.19 7.91 6.47
CA VAL A 93 20.27 8.89 5.90
C VAL A 93 18.92 8.23 5.76
N ILE A 94 17.91 8.87 6.33
CA ILE A 94 16.53 8.50 6.07
C ILE A 94 16.12 9.23 4.78
N LEU A 95 15.94 8.50 3.69
CA LEU A 95 15.29 8.96 2.47
C LEU A 95 13.80 9.22 2.78
N ASN A 96 13.52 10.33 3.46
CA ASN A 96 12.16 10.86 3.62
C ASN A 96 11.66 11.54 2.32
N THR A 97 12.04 11.03 1.15
CA THR A 97 11.79 11.68 -0.14
C THR A 97 10.34 11.58 -0.64
N LEU A 98 9.46 10.85 0.04
CA LEU A 98 8.04 10.74 -0.37
C LEU A 98 7.14 11.83 0.23
N GLN A 99 7.66 12.71 1.10
CA GLN A 99 6.84 13.74 1.75
C GLN A 99 6.63 15.01 0.90
N SER A 100 7.39 15.26 -0.18
CA SER A 100 7.37 16.61 -0.80
C SER A 100 7.18 16.71 -2.32
N GLU A 101 7.01 15.66 -3.11
CA GLU A 101 6.89 15.82 -4.57
C GLU A 101 5.70 15.05 -5.17
N ASN A 102 4.79 15.81 -5.82
CA ASN A 102 3.63 15.40 -6.61
C ASN A 102 2.75 14.28 -6.04
N SER A 103 1.61 14.65 -5.46
CA SER A 103 0.61 13.72 -4.91
C SER A 103 0.14 12.65 -5.91
N LEU A 104 0.15 12.97 -7.22
CA LEU A 104 -0.16 12.00 -8.28
C LEU A 104 0.93 10.96 -8.44
N LEU A 105 2.20 11.37 -8.60
CA LEU A 105 3.34 10.46 -8.76
C LEU A 105 3.44 9.50 -7.56
N ARG A 106 3.25 10.02 -6.34
CA ARG A 106 3.19 9.20 -5.12
C ARG A 106 2.06 8.17 -5.18
N LYS A 107 0.84 8.57 -5.57
CA LYS A 107 -0.31 7.65 -5.71
C LYS A 107 -0.04 6.56 -6.73
N VAL A 108 0.49 6.92 -7.90
CA VAL A 108 0.81 5.97 -8.98
C VAL A 108 1.91 4.99 -8.55
N LEU A 109 3.00 5.49 -7.95
CA LEU A 109 4.09 4.64 -7.43
C LEU A 109 3.58 3.65 -6.37
N LEU A 110 2.75 4.12 -5.43
CA LEU A 110 2.14 3.28 -4.41
C LEU A 110 1.28 2.17 -5.01
N MET A 111 0.47 2.50 -6.01
CA MET A 111 -0.39 1.53 -6.70
C MET A 111 0.43 0.53 -7.53
N TYR A 112 1.54 0.97 -8.11
CA TYR A 112 2.49 0.09 -8.79
C TYR A 112 3.17 -0.88 -7.82
N MET A 113 3.60 -0.39 -6.65
CA MET A 113 4.11 -1.23 -5.56
C MET A 113 3.06 -2.22 -5.03
N ASP A 114 1.78 -1.85 -5.10
CA ASP A 114 0.63 -2.72 -4.81
C ASP A 114 0.32 -3.70 -5.96
N LYS A 115 1.17 -3.77 -7.00
CA LYS A 115 1.01 -4.62 -8.19
C LYS A 115 -0.34 -4.42 -8.90
N ILE A 116 -0.85 -3.20 -8.89
CA ILE A 116 -2.02 -2.83 -9.67
C ILE A 116 -1.58 -2.59 -11.12
N GLU A 117 -2.28 -3.21 -12.06
CA GLU A 117 -2.07 -3.01 -13.49
C GLU A 117 -2.38 -1.56 -13.88
N LEU A 118 -1.61 -0.99 -14.82
CA LEU A 118 -1.75 0.40 -15.24
C LEU A 118 -3.18 0.75 -15.69
N THR A 119 -3.87 -0.17 -16.37
CA THR A 119 -5.27 0.01 -16.78
C THR A 119 -6.19 0.20 -15.58
N GLU A 120 -5.98 -0.58 -14.51
CA GLU A 120 -6.77 -0.52 -13.27
C GLU A 120 -6.41 0.73 -12.44
N ILE A 121 -5.17 1.22 -12.52
CA ILE A 121 -4.75 2.51 -11.94
C ILE A 121 -5.50 3.67 -12.61
N ILE A 122 -5.55 3.70 -13.94
CA ILE A 122 -6.25 4.74 -14.73
C ILE A 122 -7.75 4.76 -14.39
N GLU A 123 -8.38 3.59 -14.26
CA GLU A 123 -9.79 3.48 -13.86
C GLU A 123 -10.04 3.96 -12.42
N THR A 124 -9.04 3.87 -11.54
CA THR A 124 -9.16 4.25 -10.14
C THR A 124 -8.91 5.73 -9.90
N LEU A 125 -8.00 6.35 -10.66
CA LEU A 125 -7.61 7.76 -10.52
C LEU A 125 -8.40 8.66 -11.49
N THR A 126 -9.73 8.65 -11.38
CA THR A 126 -10.63 9.34 -12.32
C THR A 126 -10.48 10.86 -12.36
N ASP A 127 -9.85 11.45 -11.35
CA ASP A 127 -9.57 12.89 -11.27
C ASP A 127 -8.40 13.33 -12.16
N TYR A 128 -7.69 12.38 -12.78
CA TYR A 128 -6.52 12.61 -13.62
C TYR A 128 -6.70 11.97 -14.99
N THR A 129 -6.12 12.59 -16.01
CA THR A 129 -6.12 12.04 -17.37
C THR A 129 -5.12 10.88 -17.50
N PRO A 130 -5.34 9.93 -18.42
CA PRO A 130 -4.37 8.86 -18.68
C PRO A 130 -2.97 9.35 -19.07
N ALA A 131 -2.84 10.58 -19.56
CA ALA A 131 -1.55 11.19 -19.91
C ALA A 131 -0.79 11.70 -18.68
N GLU A 132 -1.48 12.07 -17.61
CA GLU A 132 -0.87 12.49 -16.34
C GLU A 132 -0.42 11.31 -15.48
N ILE A 133 -0.98 10.11 -15.73
CA ILE A 133 -0.69 8.87 -14.99
C ILE A 133 0.51 8.11 -15.60
N LYS A 134 0.82 8.34 -16.89
CA LYS A 134 1.90 7.69 -17.64
C LYS A 134 3.25 8.37 -17.45
#